data_AF-G3ITZ1-F1
#
_entry.id   AF-G3ITZ1-F1
#
_cell.length_a   1.000
_cell.length_b   1.000
_cell.length_c   1.000
_cell.angle_alpha   90.00
_cell.angle_beta   90.00
_cell.angle_gamma   90.00
#
_symmetry.space_group_name_H-M   'P 1'
#
loop_
_entity.id
_entity.type
_entity.pdbx_description
1 polymer ?
#
loop_
_entity_poly.entity_id
_entity_poly.type
_entity_poly.pdbx_seq_one_letter_code
_entity_poly.pdbx_strand_id
1 'polypeptide(L)' 'MPYKALSDLPNSVREHLPKHAQEIYQAAYNNAWDEYGHEEERAHRVAWSAVKKKYEKDESSWKWKARDMD' A
#
# COMPACT_ATOMS: atom_id res chain seq x y z
N MET A 1 13.70 -0.39 -3.50
CA MET A 1 13.74 0.33 -4.81
C MET A 1 12.33 0.74 -5.17
N PRO A 2 12.07 1.87 -5.87
CA PRO A 2 10.71 2.26 -6.20
C PRO A 2 10.04 1.24 -7.15
N TYR A 3 8.75 1.02 -6.95
CA TYR A 3 7.95 0.11 -7.75
C TYR A 3 7.51 0.79 -9.05
N LYS A 4 7.82 0.19 -10.20
CA LYS A 4 7.48 0.76 -11.52
C LYS A 4 6.10 0.35 -11.98
N ALA A 5 5.68 -0.87 -11.66
CA ALA A 5 4.36 -1.39 -11.95
C ALA A 5 3.71 -1.98 -10.69
N LEU A 6 2.38 -2.08 -10.71
CA LEU A 6 1.63 -2.77 -9.65
C LEU A 6 2.02 -4.25 -9.52
N SER A 7 2.50 -4.87 -10.61
CA SER A 7 3.03 -6.24 -10.60
C SER A 7 4.32 -6.40 -9.82
N ASP A 8 5.08 -5.32 -9.60
CA ASP A 8 6.33 -5.33 -8.82
C ASP A 8 6.08 -5.27 -7.31
N LEU A 9 4.85 -4.96 -6.90
CA LEU A 9 4.48 -4.87 -5.49
C LEU A 9 4.62 -6.23 -4.78
N PRO A 10 4.83 -6.24 -3.46
CA PRO A 10 4.91 -7.48 -2.68
C PRO A 10 3.65 -8.34 -2.87
N ASN A 11 3.79 -9.67 -2.86
CA ASN A 11 2.66 -10.59 -3.02
C ASN A 11 1.51 -10.29 -2.07
N SER A 12 1.82 -10.04 -0.78
CA SER A 12 0.81 -9.68 0.21
C SER A 12 0.05 -8.39 -0.10
N VAL A 13 0.64 -7.49 -0.90
CA VAL A 13 -0.05 -6.29 -1.39
C VAL A 13 -0.93 -6.67 -2.57
N ARG A 14 -0.38 -7.37 -3.57
CA ARG A 14 -1.10 -7.72 -4.80
C ARG A 14 -2.27 -8.67 -4.59
N GLU A 15 -2.15 -9.62 -3.67
CA GLU A 15 -3.15 -10.67 -3.44
C GLU A 15 -4.28 -10.24 -2.50
N HIS A 16 -4.01 -9.33 -1.56
CA HIS A 16 -4.97 -8.95 -0.52
C HIS A 16 -5.59 -7.56 -0.71
N LEU A 17 -4.98 -6.69 -1.51
CA LEU A 17 -5.50 -5.34 -1.76
C LEU A 17 -6.23 -5.26 -3.09
N PRO A 18 -7.37 -4.54 -3.17
CA PRO A 18 -7.97 -4.18 -4.43
C PRO A 18 -7.05 -3.26 -5.23
N LYS A 19 -7.20 -3.23 -6.56
CA LYS A 19 -6.33 -2.48 -7.49
C LYS A 19 -6.06 -1.04 -7.04
N HIS A 20 -7.10 -0.32 -6.63
CA HIS A 20 -6.94 1.08 -6.22
C HIS A 20 -6.13 1.24 -4.92
N ALA A 21 -6.23 0.29 -3.99
CA ALA A 21 -5.37 0.28 -2.81
C ALA A 21 -3.91 -0.04 -3.16
N GLN A 22 -3.66 -0.88 -4.18
CA GLN A 22 -2.31 -1.14 -4.70
C GLN A 22 -1.69 0.13 -5.31
N GLU A 23 -2.47 0.92 -6.05
CA GLU A 23 -2.02 2.21 -6.62
C GLU A 23 -1.63 3.20 -5.52
N ILE A 24 -2.45 3.31 -4.47
CA ILE A 24 -2.12 4.15 -3.29
C ILE A 24 -0.84 3.67 -2.63
N TYR A 25 -0.68 2.36 -2.45
CA TYR A 25 0.52 1.78 -1.88
C TYR A 25 1.77 2.12 -2.70
N GLN A 26 1.70 1.92 -4.02
CA GLN A 26 2.80 2.21 -4.94
C GLN A 26 3.21 3.68 -4.87
N ALA A 27 2.24 4.59 -4.98
CA ALA A 27 2.50 6.03 -4.97
C ALA A 27 3.11 6.49 -3.65
N ALA A 28 2.55 6.04 -2.52
CA ALA A 28 3.05 6.39 -1.20
C ALA A 28 4.43 5.79 -0.91
N TYR A 29 4.68 4.54 -1.34
CA TYR A 29 5.99 3.92 -1.21
C TYR A 29 7.03 4.68 -2.03
N ASN A 30 6.75 4.96 -3.30
CA ASN A 30 7.71 5.63 -4.19
C ASN A 30 8.04 7.05 -3.71
N ASN A 31 7.06 7.77 -3.19
CA ASN A 31 7.28 9.09 -2.61
C ASN A 31 8.12 9.02 -1.32
N ALA A 32 7.79 8.07 -0.43
CA ALA A 32 8.54 7.87 0.80
C ALA A 32 9.97 7.34 0.55
N TRP A 33 10.17 6.56 -0.50
CA TRP A 33 11.49 6.04 -0.90
C TRP A 33 12.47 7.19 -1.19
N ASP A 34 12.01 8.21 -1.93
CA ASP A 34 12.80 9.40 -2.24
C ASP A 34 13.00 10.27 -0.99
N GLU A 35 11.92 10.51 -0.23
CA GLU A 35 11.93 11.36 0.96
C GLU A 35 12.85 10.84 2.08
N TYR A 36 12.90 9.52 2.27
CA TYR A 36 13.67 8.89 3.36
C TYR A 36 14.99 8.29 2.92
N GLY A 37 15.56 8.75 1.81
CA GLY A 37 16.90 8.33 1.40
C GLY A 37 17.01 6.83 1.18
N HIS A 38 15.98 6.24 0.56
CA HIS A 38 15.96 4.84 0.14
C HIS A 38 15.82 3.83 1.30
N GLU A 39 15.30 4.27 2.45
CA GLU A 39 14.98 3.40 3.57
C GLU A 39 13.70 2.60 3.30
N GLU A 40 13.86 1.38 2.81
CA GLU A 40 12.78 0.49 2.37
C GLU A 40 11.71 0.26 3.45
N GLU A 41 12.14 -0.06 4.67
CA GLU A 41 11.23 -0.39 5.76
C GLU A 41 10.32 0.79 6.11
N ARG A 42 10.85 2.01 6.12
CA ARG A 42 10.08 3.22 6.39
C ARG A 42 9.15 3.56 5.24
N ALA A 43 9.61 3.43 4.00
CA ALA A 43 8.75 3.57 2.82
C ALA A 43 7.56 2.61 2.86
N HIS A 44 7.77 1.36 3.26
CA HIS A 44 6.69 0.38 3.47
C HIS A 44 5.71 0.80 4.56
N ARG A 45 6.19 1.29 5.71
CA ARG A 45 5.30 1.75 6.80
C ARG A 45 4.42 2.93 6.35
N VAL A 46 5.00 3.87 5.60
CA VAL A 46 4.25 5.01 5.04
C VAL A 46 3.20 4.55 4.04
N ALA A 47 3.58 3.66 3.13
CA ALA A 47 2.66 3.08 2.14
C ALA A 47 1.48 2.34 2.80
N TRP A 48 1.76 1.49 3.80
CA TRP A 48 0.72 0.81 4.56
C TRP A 48 -0.18 1.78 5.33
N SER A 49 0.38 2.87 5.85
CA SER A 49 -0.40 3.91 6.54
C SER A 49 -1.34 4.64 5.57
N ALA A 50 -0.89 4.91 4.34
CA ALA A 50 -1.71 5.50 3.29
C ALA A 50 -2.88 4.58 2.90
N VAL A 51 -2.61 3.29 2.72
CA VAL A 51 -3.67 2.28 2.47
C VAL A 51 -4.66 2.24 3.62
N LYS A 52 -4.19 2.15 4.88
CA LYS A 52 -5.05 2.09 6.08
C LYS A 52 -5.96 3.30 6.28
N LYS A 53 -5.64 4.45 5.68
CA LYS A 53 -6.50 5.65 5.73
C LYS A 53 -7.75 5.50 4.85
N LYS A 54 -7.66 4.75 3.76
CA LYS A 54 -8.74 4.59 2.76
C LYS A 54 -9.34 3.19 2.76
N TYR A 55 -8.63 2.22 3.32
CA TYR A 55 -9.01 0.83 3.34
C TYR A 55 -8.85 0.27 4.75
N GLU A 56 -9.74 -0.63 5.13
CA GLU A 56 -9.63 -1.41 6.35
C GLU A 56 -9.48 -2.89 6.00
N LYS A 57 -8.74 -3.61 6.82
CA LYS A 57 -8.61 -5.05 6.69
C LYS A 57 -9.82 -5.69 7.35
N ASP A 58 -10.53 -6.50 6.58
CA ASP A 58 -11.63 -7.31 7.07
C ASP A 58 -11.05 -8.59 7.72
N GLU A 59 -11.24 -8.73 9.04
CA GLU A 59 -10.65 -9.85 9.80
C GLU A 59 -11.30 -11.20 9.47
N SER A 60 -12.53 -11.19 8.97
CA SER A 60 -13.24 -12.41 8.57
C SER A 60 -12.73 -12.95 7.24
N SER A 61 -12.50 -12.08 6.26
CA SER A 61 -12.10 -12.46 4.90
C SER A 61 -10.61 -12.29 4.60
N TRP A 62 -9.83 -11.70 5.51
CA TRP A 62 -8.42 -11.32 5.32
C TRP A 62 -8.17 -10.41 4.10
N LYS A 63 -9.22 -9.80 3.55
CA LYS A 63 -9.17 -8.87 2.41
C LYS A 63 -9.28 -7.43 2.87
N TRP A 64 -8.77 -6.51 2.07
CA TRP A 64 -8.93 -5.07 2.33
C TRP A 64 -10.18 -4.54 1.62
N LYS A 65 -11.05 -3.87 2.36
CA LYS A 65 -12.24 -3.19 1.84
C LYS A 65 -12.08 -1.69 1.96
N ALA A 66 -12.67 -0.93 1.03
CA ALA A 66 -12.69 0.53 1.15
C ALA A 66 -13.36 0.88 2.48
N ARG A 67 -12.75 1.78 3.24
CA ARG A 67 -13.35 2.32 4.45
C ARG A 67 -14.47 3.22 3.98
N ASP A 68 -15.70 2.92 4.36
CA ASP A 68 -16.84 3.81 4.13
C ASP A 68 -16.49 5.18 4.72
N MET A 69 -16.40 6.17 3.83
CA MET A 69 -16.32 7.58 4.17
C MET A 69 -17.73 8.13 3.89
N ASP A 70 -18.63 7.95 4.86
CA ASP A 70 -19.90 8.69 4.94
C ASP A 70 -19.64 10.21 4.96
#